data_AF-A0A4Q2XMG8-F1
#
_entry.id   AF-A0A4Q2XMG8-F1
#
_cell.length_a   1.000
_cell.length_b   1.000
_cell.length_c   1.000
_cell.angle_alpha   90.00
_cell.angle_beta   90.00
_cell.angle_gamma   90.00
#
_symmetry.space_group_name_H-M   'P 1'
#
loop_
_entity.id
_entity.type
_entity.pdbx_description
1 polymer ?
#
loop_
_entity_poly.entity_id
_entity_poly.type
_entity_poly.pdbx_seq_one_letter_code
_entity_poly.pdbx_strand_id
1 'polypeptide(L)'
;AYYRGHILGDETLQASALRWLRAEYDSKMEARQDLGVRRIILDENFLESLKLMAAFLRRAGYAGLLVNLDEMVVLSHRLPNSRARQSNYEALLSLLNDSFQGSAKGLGFIFAGTDDCLEDKRRGLFSYEALRSRLAENTFARGEGLTDLSGPVIRLQPLTPEDLFVLLRNIALVHAGGNPAKVITPDDAIAAVLQKANETLGAGFFRTPRDIVRGFIGLLNILDQNPDRTWQSVLSATTFKTPATASGKTEAAFLPVLSRIASDPADSVQAIYISPLRALINDQFRRLEELCKTADIPVHRWHGDVGATERKRLRENPGGVLLITPESLEAHFCHQDSHLARIYA
;
A
#
# COMPACT_ATOMS: atom_id res chain seq x y z
N ALA A 1 6.78 24.06 13.08
CA ALA A 1 8.10 24.39 13.67
C ALA A 1 9.21 24.06 12.67
N TYR A 2 9.09 22.91 12.01
CA TYR A 2 9.95 22.48 10.90
C TYR A 2 10.23 23.59 9.88
N TYR A 3 9.16 24.23 9.39
CA TYR A 3 9.26 25.32 8.42
C TYR A 3 10.13 26.50 8.89
N ARG A 4 9.93 26.98 10.12
CA ARG A 4 10.75 28.07 10.68
C ARG A 4 12.21 27.64 10.79
N GLY A 5 12.46 26.41 11.23
CA GLY A 5 13.81 25.87 11.27
C GLY A 5 14.45 25.80 9.88
N HIS A 6 13.69 25.42 8.86
CA HIS A 6 14.17 25.39 7.47
C HIS A 6 14.57 26.78 6.95
N ILE A 7 13.73 27.80 7.16
CA ILE A 7 14.03 29.17 6.74
C ILE A 7 15.25 29.74 7.46
N LEU A 8 15.36 29.46 8.76
CA LEU A 8 16.42 30.01 9.60
C LEU A 8 17.73 29.22 9.52
N GLY A 9 17.76 28.10 8.77
CA GLY A 9 18.91 27.18 8.77
C GLY A 9 19.14 26.48 10.11
N ASP A 10 18.12 26.43 10.98
CA ASP A 10 18.16 25.79 12.28
C ASP A 10 17.83 24.30 12.13
N GLU A 11 18.88 23.49 12.03
CA GLU A 11 18.78 22.03 11.91
C GLU A 11 18.24 21.38 13.19
N THR A 12 18.50 21.96 14.35
CA THR A 12 18.00 21.44 15.64
C THR A 12 16.49 21.58 15.71
N LEU A 13 15.95 22.76 15.39
CA LEU A 13 14.50 23.00 15.39
C LEU A 13 13.78 22.14 14.33
N GLN A 14 14.42 21.91 13.18
CA GLN A 14 13.93 20.96 12.20
C GLN A 14 13.88 19.55 12.79
N ALA A 15 15.00 19.05 13.33
CA ALA A 15 15.10 17.71 13.90
C ALA A 15 14.09 17.47 15.03
N SER A 16 13.92 18.45 15.94
CA SER A 16 12.89 18.41 16.98
C SER A 16 11.49 18.31 16.36
N ALA A 17 11.17 19.06 15.31
CA ALA A 17 9.85 18.97 14.67
C ALA A 17 9.63 17.60 14.00
N LEU A 18 10.66 17.04 13.36
CA LEU A 18 10.61 15.67 12.80
C LEU A 18 10.32 14.64 13.89
N ARG A 19 11.06 14.73 15.00
CA ARG A 19 10.93 13.85 16.17
C ARG A 19 9.50 13.86 16.71
N TRP A 20 8.85 15.03 16.71
CA TRP A 20 7.45 15.14 17.13
C TRP A 20 6.48 14.45 16.16
N LEU A 21 6.63 14.65 14.85
CA LEU A 21 5.77 14.01 13.84
C LEU A 21 5.91 12.48 13.83
N ARG A 22 7.10 11.97 14.19
CA ARG A 22 7.39 10.54 14.28
C ARG A 22 6.96 9.90 15.61
N ALA A 23 6.37 10.69 16.52
CA ALA A 23 6.01 10.24 17.86
C ALA A 23 7.22 9.78 18.70
N GLU A 24 8.38 10.41 18.56
CA GLU A 24 9.64 10.04 19.21
C GLU A 24 9.96 10.90 20.47
N TYR A 25 8.99 11.68 20.97
CA TYR A 25 9.12 12.38 22.26
C TYR A 25 8.48 11.57 23.38
N ASP A 26 9.26 11.30 24.43
CA ASP A 26 8.78 10.60 25.63
C ASP A 26 8.17 11.55 26.68
N SER A 27 8.52 12.85 26.62
CA SER A 27 8.12 13.84 27.63
C SER A 27 7.49 15.10 27.02
N LYS A 28 6.35 15.50 27.58
CA LYS A 28 5.68 16.78 27.25
C LYS A 28 6.52 17.99 27.63
N MET A 29 7.37 17.87 28.66
CA MET A 29 8.27 18.95 29.09
C MET A 29 9.31 19.22 27.99
N GLU A 30 9.92 18.16 27.48
CA GLU A 30 10.95 18.23 26.44
C GLU A 30 10.38 18.80 25.14
N ALA A 31 9.26 18.26 24.65
CA ALA A 31 8.61 18.79 23.45
C ALA A 31 8.17 20.25 23.60
N ARG A 32 7.79 20.68 24.81
CA ARG A 32 7.44 22.07 25.08
C ARG A 32 8.68 22.98 25.06
N GLN A 33 9.79 22.51 25.58
CA GLN A 33 11.06 23.25 25.55
C GLN A 33 11.56 23.41 24.11
N ASP A 34 11.53 22.33 23.34
CA ASP A 34 12.08 22.31 21.98
C ASP A 34 11.17 23.01 20.95
N LEU A 35 9.86 22.80 21.06
CA LEU A 35 8.90 23.18 20.01
C LEU A 35 7.78 24.11 20.48
N GLY A 36 7.66 24.35 21.79
CA GLY A 36 6.55 25.11 22.37
C GLY A 36 5.21 24.36 22.36
N VAL A 37 5.19 23.08 21.98
CA VAL A 37 3.96 22.27 21.90
C VAL A 37 3.62 21.67 23.27
N ARG A 38 2.31 21.61 23.59
CA ARG A 38 1.82 21.08 24.87
C ARG A 38 1.39 19.61 24.80
N ARG A 39 1.27 19.06 23.60
CA ARG A 39 0.88 17.67 23.33
C ARG A 39 1.99 16.96 22.57
N ILE A 40 2.15 15.68 22.84
CA ILE A 40 3.03 14.74 22.13
C ILE A 40 2.16 13.57 21.66
N ILE A 41 2.61 12.88 20.62
CA ILE A 41 1.94 11.69 20.09
C ILE A 41 2.43 10.49 20.89
N LEU A 42 1.50 9.74 21.47
CA LEU A 42 1.71 8.53 22.26
C LEU A 42 0.69 7.48 21.82
N ASP A 43 0.89 6.22 22.21
CA ASP A 43 -0.02 5.12 21.89
C ASP A 43 -1.48 5.44 22.25
N GLU A 44 -1.71 6.09 23.39
CA GLU A 44 -3.04 6.45 23.90
C GLU A 44 -3.78 7.48 23.03
N ASN A 45 -3.07 8.31 22.27
CA ASN A 45 -3.65 9.41 21.48
C ASN A 45 -3.29 9.37 19.98
N PHE A 46 -2.67 8.27 19.54
CA PHE A 46 -2.22 8.10 18.17
C PHE A 46 -3.38 8.20 17.17
N LEU A 47 -4.52 7.56 17.47
CA LEU A 47 -5.72 7.63 16.63
C LEU A 47 -6.25 9.06 16.50
N GLU A 48 -6.33 9.80 17.61
CA GLU A 48 -6.72 11.22 17.57
C GLU A 48 -5.77 12.05 16.70
N SER A 49 -4.47 11.74 16.75
CA SER A 49 -3.47 12.38 15.90
C SER A 49 -3.68 12.07 14.41
N LEU A 50 -4.05 10.82 14.06
CA LEU A 50 -4.42 10.45 12.69
C LEU A 50 -5.71 11.14 12.22
N LYS A 51 -6.72 11.28 13.09
CA LYS A 51 -7.95 12.05 12.78
C LYS A 51 -7.63 13.51 12.48
N LEU A 52 -6.74 14.13 13.26
CA LEU A 52 -6.27 15.49 12.99
C LEU A 52 -5.55 15.59 11.64
N MET A 53 -4.71 14.61 11.31
CA MET A 53 -4.04 14.55 9.99
C MET A 53 -5.06 14.40 8.85
N ALA A 54 -6.05 13.52 9.00
CA ALA A 54 -7.10 13.35 8.01
C ALA A 54 -7.93 14.64 7.82
N ALA A 55 -8.30 15.31 8.91
CA ALA A 55 -9.02 16.58 8.87
C ALA A 55 -8.20 17.68 8.19
N PHE A 56 -6.90 17.70 8.43
CA PHE A 56 -5.96 18.60 7.77
C PHE A 56 -5.88 18.34 6.26
N LEU A 57 -5.71 17.08 5.83
CA LEU A 57 -5.68 16.71 4.41
C LEU A 57 -6.98 17.08 3.68
N ARG A 58 -8.13 16.96 4.36
CA ARG A 58 -9.41 17.41 3.80
C ARG A 58 -9.51 18.90 3.62
N ARG A 59 -8.94 19.69 4.53
CA ARG A 59 -8.85 21.14 4.37
C ARG A 59 -7.86 21.55 3.27
N ALA A 60 -6.91 20.67 2.95
CA ALA A 60 -5.97 20.84 1.87
C ALA A 60 -6.53 20.51 0.48
N GLY A 61 -7.77 20.01 0.36
CA GLY A 61 -8.42 19.68 -0.93
C GLY A 61 -8.67 18.19 -1.16
N TYR A 62 -8.03 17.31 -0.38
CA TYR A 62 -8.16 15.86 -0.56
C TYR A 62 -9.47 15.28 0.00
N ALA A 63 -9.89 14.13 -0.52
CA ALA A 63 -11.05 13.41 0.00
C ALA A 63 -10.84 12.91 1.44
N GLY A 64 -9.61 12.58 1.82
CA GLY A 64 -9.26 12.04 3.12
C GLY A 64 -7.89 11.38 3.20
N LEU A 65 -7.66 10.64 4.28
CA LEU A 65 -6.49 9.81 4.53
C LEU A 65 -6.89 8.33 4.51
N LEU A 66 -6.20 7.51 3.72
CA LEU A 66 -6.36 6.05 3.71
C LEU A 66 -5.11 5.41 4.30
N VAL A 67 -5.27 4.63 5.37
CA VAL A 67 -4.17 3.95 6.07
C VAL A 67 -4.27 2.45 5.79
N ASN A 68 -3.28 1.93 5.10
CA ASN A 68 -3.18 0.50 4.78
C ASN A 68 -2.25 -0.18 5.77
N LEU A 69 -2.77 -1.15 6.52
CA LEU A 69 -2.01 -2.01 7.41
C LEU A 69 -1.97 -3.42 6.84
N ASP A 70 -0.76 -3.95 6.76
CA ASP A 70 -0.50 -5.30 6.29
C ASP A 70 0.22 -6.10 7.39
N GLU A 71 0.27 -7.41 7.22
CA GLU A 71 0.83 -8.35 8.18
C GLU A 71 0.10 -8.34 9.53
N MET A 72 -1.23 -8.33 9.50
CA MET A 72 -2.04 -8.51 10.72
C MET A 72 -1.68 -9.80 11.50
N VAL A 73 -1.09 -10.78 10.81
CA VAL A 73 -0.49 -11.99 11.41
C VAL A 73 0.55 -11.69 12.49
N VAL A 74 1.20 -10.51 12.45
CA VAL A 74 2.10 -10.04 13.50
C VAL A 74 1.34 -9.93 14.82
N LEU A 75 0.16 -9.32 14.80
CA LEU A 75 -0.66 -9.10 15.99
C LEU A 75 -1.15 -10.41 16.60
N SER A 76 -1.58 -11.37 15.78
CA SER A 76 -2.14 -12.64 16.25
C SER A 76 -1.05 -13.68 16.59
N HIS A 77 -0.11 -13.92 15.68
CA HIS A 77 0.78 -15.09 15.73
C HIS A 77 2.23 -14.76 16.06
N ARG A 78 2.74 -13.55 15.74
CA ARG A 78 4.14 -13.19 16.06
C ARG A 78 4.30 -12.51 17.41
N LEU A 79 3.28 -11.84 17.94
CA LEU A 79 3.29 -11.30 19.30
C LEU A 79 3.10 -12.42 20.34
N PRO A 80 4.12 -12.74 21.17
CA PRO A 80 4.00 -13.82 22.16
C PRO A 80 3.17 -13.39 23.38
N ASN A 81 3.26 -12.13 23.79
CA ASN A 81 2.64 -11.60 25.01
C ASN A 81 1.13 -11.35 24.81
N SER A 82 0.30 -12.04 25.61
CA SER A 82 -1.16 -11.90 25.57
C SER A 82 -1.65 -10.50 25.94
N ARG A 83 -1.02 -9.83 26.91
CA ARG A 83 -1.40 -8.46 27.31
C ARG A 83 -1.18 -7.47 26.18
N ALA A 84 -0.03 -7.59 25.50
CA ALA A 84 0.27 -6.76 24.33
C ALA A 84 -0.74 -7.00 23.20
N ARG A 85 -1.09 -8.27 22.91
CA ARG A 85 -2.13 -8.58 21.92
C ARG A 85 -3.48 -7.95 22.29
N GLN A 86 -3.89 -8.08 23.54
CA GLN A 86 -5.17 -7.52 23.99
C GLN A 86 -5.21 -5.99 23.84
N SER A 87 -4.15 -5.28 24.23
CA SER A 87 -4.06 -3.83 24.03
C SER A 87 -4.14 -3.43 22.56
N ASN A 88 -3.51 -4.18 21.65
CA ASN A 88 -3.63 -3.95 20.21
C ASN A 88 -5.06 -4.24 19.70
N TYR A 89 -5.74 -5.25 20.24
CA TYR A 89 -7.13 -5.56 19.87
C TYR A 89 -8.12 -4.50 20.37
N GLU A 90 -7.86 -3.91 21.53
CA GLU A 90 -8.60 -2.75 22.04
C GLU A 90 -8.38 -1.51 21.16
N ALA A 91 -7.17 -1.29 20.66
CA ALA A 91 -6.89 -0.23 19.68
C ALA A 91 -7.65 -0.47 18.36
N LEU A 92 -7.64 -1.68 17.81
CA LEU A 92 -8.42 -2.05 16.62
C LEU A 92 -9.92 -1.88 16.83
N LEU A 93 -10.43 -2.26 18.00
CA LEU A 93 -11.84 -2.07 18.33
C LEU A 93 -12.21 -0.59 18.37
N SER A 94 -11.35 0.25 18.94
CA SER A 94 -11.54 1.70 18.99
C SER A 94 -11.59 2.29 17.58
N LEU A 95 -10.67 1.87 16.70
CA LEU A 95 -10.64 2.25 15.28
C LEU A 95 -11.95 1.89 14.55
N LEU A 96 -12.45 0.67 14.74
CA LEU A 96 -13.70 0.21 14.13
C LEU A 96 -14.90 0.99 14.66
N ASN A 97 -14.98 1.21 15.97
CA ASN A 97 -16.07 1.94 16.59
C ASN A 97 -16.14 3.39 16.10
N ASP A 98 -15.00 4.07 16.03
CA ASP A 98 -14.93 5.45 15.51
C ASP A 98 -15.35 5.55 14.04
N SER A 99 -14.98 4.54 13.25
CA SER A 99 -15.38 4.44 11.85
C SER A 99 -16.90 4.28 11.72
N PHE A 100 -17.51 3.40 12.52
CA PHE A 100 -18.96 3.18 12.50
C PHE A 100 -19.78 4.33 13.08
N GLN A 101 -19.26 5.02 14.10
CA GLN A 101 -19.93 6.16 14.73
C GLN A 101 -19.79 7.45 13.92
N GLY A 102 -18.95 7.47 12.87
CA GLY A 102 -18.73 8.62 12.01
C GLY A 102 -17.80 9.69 12.61
N SER A 103 -17.12 9.39 13.72
CA SER A 103 -16.15 10.31 14.35
C SER A 103 -14.85 10.41 13.56
N ALA A 104 -14.56 9.43 12.69
CA ALA A 104 -13.38 9.36 11.83
C ALA A 104 -13.62 9.88 10.39
N LYS A 105 -14.43 10.94 10.21
CA LYS A 105 -14.82 11.42 8.88
C LYS A 105 -13.60 11.81 8.01
N GLY A 106 -13.42 11.13 6.88
CA GLY A 106 -12.29 11.35 5.99
C GLY A 106 -11.04 10.56 6.34
N LEU A 107 -11.13 9.60 7.26
CA LEU A 107 -10.09 8.65 7.58
C LEU A 107 -10.61 7.24 7.28
N GLY A 108 -9.88 6.48 6.47
CA GLY A 108 -10.16 5.09 6.15
C GLY A 108 -9.02 4.18 6.57
N PHE A 109 -9.33 2.95 6.97
CA PHE A 109 -8.35 1.92 7.27
C PHE A 109 -8.63 0.67 6.43
N ILE A 110 -7.58 0.08 5.88
CA ILE A 110 -7.63 -1.23 5.22
C ILE A 110 -6.64 -2.14 5.93
N PHE A 111 -7.13 -3.28 6.41
CA PHE A 111 -6.32 -4.29 7.09
C PHE A 111 -6.25 -5.54 6.21
N ALA A 112 -5.04 -5.99 5.89
CA ALA A 112 -4.81 -7.25 5.19
C ALA A 112 -4.35 -8.34 6.17
N GLY A 113 -5.04 -9.48 6.16
CA GLY A 113 -4.77 -10.61 7.04
C GLY A 113 -5.24 -11.93 6.44
N THR A 114 -4.72 -13.04 6.99
CA THR A 114 -5.18 -14.39 6.64
C THR A 114 -6.47 -14.73 7.40
N ASP A 115 -7.20 -15.74 6.94
CA ASP A 115 -8.36 -16.27 7.67
C ASP A 115 -7.99 -16.68 9.09
N ASP A 116 -6.84 -17.33 9.29
CA ASP A 116 -6.33 -17.68 10.63
C ASP A 116 -6.10 -16.44 11.52
N CYS A 117 -5.67 -15.32 10.94
CA CYS A 117 -5.51 -14.08 11.69
C CYS A 117 -6.84 -13.53 12.18
N LEU A 118 -7.92 -13.75 11.43
CA LEU A 118 -9.27 -13.34 11.78
C LEU A 118 -9.93 -14.32 12.75
N GLU A 119 -9.97 -15.61 12.40
CA GLU A 119 -10.85 -16.61 12.98
C GLU A 119 -10.28 -17.45 14.12
N ASP A 120 -8.95 -17.50 14.28
CA ASP A 120 -8.33 -18.28 15.36
C ASP A 120 -8.91 -17.83 16.72
N LYS A 121 -9.65 -18.72 17.38
CA LYS A 121 -10.34 -18.45 18.64
C LYS A 121 -9.41 -18.26 19.84
N ARG A 122 -8.13 -18.61 19.71
CA ARG A 122 -7.11 -18.47 20.75
C ARG A 122 -6.23 -17.26 20.54
N ARG A 123 -5.88 -16.97 19.29
CA ARG A 123 -4.87 -15.94 18.96
C ARG A 123 -5.33 -14.93 17.92
N GLY A 124 -6.30 -15.23 17.08
CA GLY A 124 -6.83 -14.33 16.06
C GLY A 124 -7.72 -13.23 16.62
N LEU A 125 -8.24 -12.35 15.77
CA LEU A 125 -9.13 -11.26 16.19
C LEU A 125 -10.40 -11.78 16.87
N PHE A 126 -10.89 -12.96 16.46
CA PHE A 126 -12.07 -13.61 17.04
C PHE A 126 -11.83 -14.18 18.45
N SER A 127 -10.59 -14.23 18.93
CA SER A 127 -10.32 -14.54 20.33
C SER A 127 -10.79 -13.42 21.28
N TYR A 128 -11.09 -12.23 20.75
CA TYR A 128 -11.62 -11.10 21.50
C TYR A 128 -13.08 -10.84 21.09
N GLU A 129 -14.01 -11.17 22.00
CA GLU A 129 -15.44 -11.25 21.69
C GLU A 129 -16.02 -9.94 21.14
N ALA A 130 -15.55 -8.80 21.64
CA ALA A 130 -16.01 -7.49 21.16
C ALA A 130 -15.64 -7.25 19.69
N LEU A 131 -14.43 -7.64 19.25
CA LEU A 131 -14.04 -7.59 17.84
C LEU A 131 -14.82 -8.61 17.02
N ARG A 132 -14.94 -9.85 17.52
CA ARG A 132 -15.71 -10.91 16.86
C ARG A 132 -17.13 -10.47 16.52
N SER A 133 -17.82 -9.81 17.46
CA SER A 133 -19.18 -9.32 17.24
C SER A 133 -19.29 -8.28 16.11
N ARG A 134 -18.24 -7.48 15.89
CA ARG A 134 -18.20 -6.43 14.87
C ARG A 134 -17.73 -6.93 13.51
N LEU A 135 -16.86 -7.94 13.50
CA LEU A 135 -16.23 -8.49 12.30
C LEU A 135 -16.95 -9.77 11.81
N ALA A 136 -17.95 -10.25 12.53
CA ALA A 136 -18.73 -11.41 12.14
C ALA A 136 -19.42 -11.16 10.79
N GLU A 137 -19.38 -12.18 9.93
CA GLU A 137 -20.09 -12.13 8.66
C GLU A 137 -21.59 -12.03 8.84
N ASN A 138 -22.19 -11.33 7.87
CA ASN A 138 -23.62 -11.27 7.70
C ASN A 138 -24.20 -12.69 7.52
N THR A 139 -25.16 -13.05 8.38
CA THR A 139 -25.82 -14.36 8.36
C THR A 139 -26.46 -14.68 7.01
N PHE A 140 -26.94 -13.67 6.27
CA PHE A 140 -27.55 -13.83 4.95
C PHE A 140 -26.52 -14.00 3.83
N ALA A 141 -25.27 -13.56 4.04
CA ALA A 141 -24.17 -13.77 3.10
C ALA A 141 -23.56 -15.17 3.17
N ARG A 142 -24.00 -16.01 4.13
CA ARG A 142 -23.54 -17.41 4.27
C ARG A 142 -24.16 -18.38 3.24
N GLY A 143 -25.07 -17.91 2.40
CA GLY A 143 -25.73 -18.70 1.35
C GLY A 143 -24.91 -18.82 0.05
N GLU A 144 -25.36 -19.68 -0.86
CA GLU A 144 -24.68 -19.98 -2.13
C GLU A 144 -24.44 -18.73 -2.99
N GLY A 145 -23.18 -18.27 -3.04
CA GLY A 145 -22.69 -17.29 -4.01
C GLY A 145 -22.94 -15.80 -3.69
N LEU A 146 -23.47 -15.45 -2.51
CA LEU A 146 -23.69 -14.06 -2.14
C LEU A 146 -22.47 -13.46 -1.42
N THR A 147 -21.96 -12.34 -1.90
CA THR A 147 -20.83 -11.61 -1.28
C THR A 147 -21.31 -10.27 -0.73
N ASP A 148 -21.18 -10.07 0.58
CA ASP A 148 -21.48 -8.80 1.23
C ASP A 148 -20.24 -7.89 1.23
N LEU A 149 -20.21 -6.95 0.28
CA LEU A 149 -19.13 -5.94 0.17
C LEU A 149 -19.36 -4.72 1.07
N SER A 150 -20.51 -4.64 1.76
CA SER A 150 -20.83 -3.54 2.68
C SER A 150 -20.36 -3.82 4.11
N GLY A 151 -20.06 -5.08 4.41
CA GLY A 151 -19.52 -5.49 5.70
C GLY A 151 -18.07 -5.02 5.95
N PRO A 152 -17.61 -5.03 7.22
CA PRO A 152 -16.26 -4.61 7.58
C PRO A 152 -15.17 -5.63 7.20
N VAL A 153 -15.56 -6.85 6.83
CA VAL A 153 -14.66 -7.91 6.38
C VAL A 153 -15.04 -8.27 4.96
N ILE A 154 -14.09 -8.10 4.04
CA ILE A 154 -14.22 -8.54 2.66
C ILE A 154 -13.32 -9.77 2.50
N ARG A 155 -13.93 -10.92 2.20
CA ARG A 155 -13.16 -12.12 1.88
C ARG A 155 -12.79 -12.16 0.42
N LEU A 156 -11.49 -12.31 0.17
CA LEU A 156 -10.97 -12.49 -1.17
C LEU A 156 -11.04 -13.97 -1.52
N GLN A 157 -11.68 -14.29 -2.63
CA GLN A 157 -11.63 -15.64 -3.17
C GLN A 157 -10.26 -15.91 -3.77
N PRO A 158 -9.70 -17.13 -3.61
CA PRO A 158 -8.48 -17.49 -4.32
C PRO A 158 -8.71 -17.44 -5.83
N LEU A 159 -7.67 -17.12 -6.60
CA LEU A 159 -7.74 -17.13 -8.05
C LEU A 159 -7.98 -18.56 -8.55
N THR A 160 -8.99 -18.71 -9.42
CA THR A 160 -9.26 -19.98 -10.11
C THR A 160 -8.17 -20.27 -11.15
N PRO A 161 -8.05 -21.51 -11.67
CA PRO A 161 -7.14 -21.81 -12.77
C PRO A 161 -7.42 -20.93 -14.01
N GLU A 162 -8.68 -20.62 -14.26
CA GLU A 162 -9.13 -19.73 -15.34
C GLU A 162 -8.69 -18.29 -15.09
N ASP A 163 -8.83 -17.79 -13.85
CA ASP A 163 -8.34 -16.45 -13.49
C ASP A 163 -6.82 -16.36 -13.62
N LEU A 164 -6.10 -17.41 -13.21
CA LEU A 164 -4.65 -17.49 -13.36
C LEU A 164 -4.25 -17.52 -14.84
N PHE A 165 -4.99 -18.24 -15.69
CA PHE A 165 -4.76 -18.25 -17.13
C PHE A 165 -4.89 -16.86 -17.74
N VAL A 166 -5.98 -16.15 -17.42
CA VAL A 166 -6.21 -14.76 -17.88
C VAL A 166 -5.12 -13.83 -17.34
N LEU A 167 -4.73 -13.99 -16.08
CA LEU A 167 -3.65 -13.21 -15.46
C LEU A 167 -2.32 -13.43 -16.19
N LEU A 168 -1.92 -14.67 -16.45
CA LEU A 168 -0.68 -14.98 -17.17
C LEU A 168 -0.73 -14.44 -18.61
N ARG A 169 -1.88 -14.53 -19.29
CA ARG A 169 -2.05 -13.93 -20.62
C ARG A 169 -1.87 -12.41 -20.60
N ASN A 170 -2.45 -11.74 -19.60
CA ASN A 170 -2.28 -10.29 -19.45
C ASN A 170 -0.82 -9.94 -19.12
N ILE A 171 -0.13 -10.73 -18.29
CA ILE A 171 1.30 -10.56 -18.01
C ILE A 171 2.14 -10.71 -19.28
N ALA A 172 1.83 -11.70 -20.12
CA ALA A 172 2.53 -11.89 -21.40
C ALA A 172 2.35 -10.68 -22.34
N LEU A 173 1.13 -10.12 -22.39
CA LEU A 173 0.85 -8.90 -23.15
C LEU A 173 1.61 -7.69 -22.61
N VAL A 174 1.68 -7.53 -21.28
CA VAL A 174 2.45 -6.45 -20.63
C VAL A 174 3.94 -6.61 -20.92
N HIS A 175 4.47 -7.83 -20.81
CA HIS A 175 5.86 -8.15 -21.15
C HIS A 175 6.19 -7.81 -22.61
N ALA A 176 5.23 -8.04 -23.52
CA ALA A 176 5.30 -7.65 -24.92
C ALA A 176 5.11 -6.13 -25.18
N GLY A 177 5.07 -5.29 -24.14
CA GLY A 177 4.87 -3.85 -24.23
C GLY A 177 3.48 -3.45 -24.74
N GLY A 178 2.47 -4.28 -24.49
CA GLY A 178 1.09 -4.05 -24.94
C GLY A 178 0.82 -4.39 -26.39
N ASN A 179 1.79 -4.97 -27.12
CA ASN A 179 1.63 -5.38 -28.52
C ASN A 179 1.36 -6.89 -28.62
N PRO A 180 0.15 -7.33 -29.01
CA PRO A 180 -0.18 -8.74 -29.15
C PRO A 180 0.73 -9.51 -30.12
N ALA A 181 1.27 -8.84 -31.16
CA ALA A 181 2.15 -9.47 -32.15
C ALA A 181 3.55 -9.81 -31.58
N LYS A 182 3.92 -9.23 -30.44
CA LYS A 182 5.21 -9.48 -29.76
C LYS A 182 5.09 -10.53 -28.65
N VAL A 183 3.90 -11.09 -28.41
CA VAL A 183 3.72 -12.12 -27.39
C VAL A 183 4.38 -13.42 -27.85
N ILE A 184 5.43 -13.83 -27.14
CA ILE A 184 6.25 -15.01 -27.47
C ILE A 184 5.68 -16.32 -26.91
N THR A 185 4.70 -16.26 -26.02
CA THR A 185 4.05 -17.43 -25.41
C THR A 185 2.62 -17.59 -25.90
N PRO A 186 2.34 -18.63 -26.71
CA PRO A 186 0.96 -18.99 -27.06
C PRO A 186 0.18 -19.57 -25.87
N ASP A 187 -1.14 -19.68 -26.01
CA ASP A 187 -2.06 -20.13 -24.96
C ASP A 187 -1.75 -21.55 -24.45
N ASP A 188 -1.24 -22.44 -25.31
CA ASP A 188 -0.76 -23.78 -24.94
C ASP A 188 0.47 -23.73 -24.02
N ALA A 189 1.36 -22.74 -24.18
CA ALA A 189 2.47 -22.52 -23.27
C ALA A 189 1.98 -22.11 -21.88
N ILE A 190 0.95 -21.25 -21.80
CA ILE A 190 0.34 -20.83 -20.54
C ILE A 190 -0.35 -22.02 -19.85
N ALA A 191 -1.11 -22.82 -20.61
CA ALA A 191 -1.74 -24.03 -20.09
C ALA A 191 -0.70 -25.02 -19.54
N ALA A 192 0.40 -25.24 -20.24
CA ALA A 192 1.49 -26.12 -19.79
C ALA A 192 2.18 -25.61 -18.52
N VAL A 193 2.34 -24.28 -18.39
CA VAL A 193 2.87 -23.64 -17.18
C VAL A 193 1.96 -23.92 -15.98
N LEU A 194 0.64 -23.73 -16.13
CA LEU A 194 -0.33 -23.99 -15.07
C LEU A 194 -0.39 -25.48 -14.71
N GLN A 195 -0.37 -26.37 -15.70
CA GLN A 195 -0.32 -27.82 -15.48
C GLN A 195 0.93 -28.20 -14.67
N LYS A 196 2.11 -27.74 -15.10
CA LYS A 196 3.37 -28.05 -14.40
C LYS A 196 3.39 -27.48 -12.98
N ALA A 197 2.87 -26.28 -12.79
CA ALA A 197 2.73 -25.68 -11.46
C ALA A 197 1.78 -26.50 -10.58
N ASN A 198 0.67 -26.99 -11.12
CA ASN A 198 -0.26 -27.85 -10.39
C ASN A 198 0.36 -29.20 -10.01
N GLU A 199 1.11 -29.84 -10.92
CA GLU A 199 1.84 -31.08 -10.65
C GLU A 199 2.93 -30.91 -9.58
N THR A 200 3.61 -29.77 -9.58
CA THR A 200 4.73 -29.50 -8.64
C THR A 200 4.23 -29.06 -7.25
N LEU A 201 3.15 -28.27 -7.19
CA LEU A 201 2.67 -27.63 -5.97
C LEU A 201 1.48 -28.35 -5.32
N GLY A 202 0.79 -29.22 -6.05
CA GLY A 202 -0.38 -29.97 -5.56
C GLY A 202 -1.43 -29.07 -4.92
N ALA A 203 -1.89 -29.41 -3.71
CA ALA A 203 -2.86 -28.62 -2.94
C ALA A 203 -2.38 -27.17 -2.61
N GLY A 204 -1.10 -26.87 -2.77
CA GLY A 204 -0.52 -25.54 -2.60
C GLY A 204 -0.72 -24.60 -3.80
N PHE A 205 -1.12 -25.13 -4.97
CA PHE A 205 -1.26 -24.38 -6.23
C PHE A 205 -2.13 -23.11 -6.07
N PHE A 206 -3.28 -23.23 -5.41
CA PHE A 206 -4.20 -22.11 -5.18
C PHE A 206 -3.73 -21.10 -4.13
N ARG A 207 -2.68 -21.44 -3.37
CA ARG A 207 -2.16 -20.60 -2.27
C ARG A 207 -0.93 -19.79 -2.68
N THR A 208 -0.35 -20.08 -3.84
CA THR A 208 0.88 -19.45 -4.33
C THR A 208 0.77 -18.79 -5.72
N PRO A 209 -0.28 -18.00 -6.04
CA PRO A 209 -0.35 -17.25 -7.31
C PRO A 209 0.92 -16.46 -7.65
N ARG A 210 1.55 -15.84 -6.64
CA ARG A 210 2.79 -15.08 -6.80
C ARG A 210 3.93 -15.93 -7.40
N ASP A 211 4.10 -17.16 -6.93
CA ASP A 211 5.23 -18.00 -7.36
C ASP A 211 5.03 -18.49 -8.79
N ILE A 212 3.78 -18.77 -9.16
CA ILE A 212 3.38 -19.09 -10.53
C ILE A 212 3.71 -17.90 -11.45
N VAL A 213 3.26 -16.69 -11.07
CA VAL A 213 3.55 -15.45 -11.81
C VAL A 213 5.05 -15.21 -11.94
N ARG A 214 5.82 -15.34 -10.85
CA ARG A 214 7.28 -15.14 -10.87
C ARG A 214 7.96 -16.17 -11.78
N GLY A 215 7.58 -17.44 -11.69
CA GLY A 215 8.11 -18.49 -12.56
C GLY A 215 7.79 -18.24 -14.03
N PHE A 216 6.57 -17.77 -14.32
CA PHE A 216 6.16 -17.41 -15.68
C PHE A 216 6.93 -16.21 -16.23
N ILE A 217 7.12 -15.14 -15.45
CA ILE A 217 7.96 -14.00 -15.86
C ILE A 217 9.41 -14.46 -16.10
N GLY A 218 9.93 -15.37 -15.27
CA GLY A 218 11.23 -15.99 -15.50
C GLY A 218 11.31 -16.72 -16.84
N LEU A 219 10.28 -17.50 -17.19
CA LEU A 219 10.16 -18.15 -18.50
C LEU A 219 10.17 -17.13 -19.65
N LEU A 220 9.37 -16.07 -19.56
CA LEU A 220 9.30 -15.01 -20.57
C LEU A 220 10.67 -14.35 -20.78
N ASN A 221 11.36 -14.00 -19.70
CA ASN A 221 12.68 -13.38 -19.77
C ASN A 221 13.73 -14.29 -20.42
N ILE A 222 13.69 -15.60 -20.15
CA ILE A 222 14.62 -16.54 -20.78
C ILE A 222 14.32 -16.69 -22.26
N LEU A 223 13.05 -16.77 -22.65
CA LEU A 223 12.66 -16.88 -24.06
C LEU A 223 13.02 -15.62 -24.85
N ASP A 224 12.81 -14.44 -24.28
CA ASP A 224 13.18 -13.17 -24.89
C ASP A 224 14.70 -13.05 -25.14
N GLN A 225 15.51 -13.55 -24.20
CA GLN A 225 16.98 -13.57 -24.33
C GLN A 225 17.51 -14.71 -25.21
N ASN A 226 16.69 -15.73 -25.50
CA ASN A 226 17.11 -16.91 -26.25
C ASN A 226 16.07 -17.26 -27.34
N PRO A 227 16.01 -16.49 -28.45
CA PRO A 227 14.98 -16.66 -29.48
C PRO A 227 14.97 -18.05 -30.16
N ASP A 228 16.11 -18.74 -30.16
CA ASP A 228 16.26 -20.07 -30.76
C ASP A 228 15.69 -21.21 -29.88
N ARG A 229 15.31 -20.91 -28.63
CA ARG A 229 14.78 -21.90 -27.68
C ARG A 229 13.26 -21.96 -27.77
N THR A 230 12.73 -23.18 -27.72
CA THR A 230 11.28 -23.38 -27.60
C THR A 230 10.84 -23.32 -26.13
N TRP A 231 9.63 -22.83 -25.88
CA TRP A 231 9.08 -22.75 -24.53
C TRP A 231 9.00 -24.12 -23.85
N GLN A 232 8.76 -25.20 -24.60
CA GLN A 232 8.74 -26.57 -24.08
C GLN A 232 10.10 -26.96 -23.47
N SER A 233 11.19 -26.59 -24.15
CA SER A 233 12.56 -26.91 -23.69
C SER A 233 12.91 -26.18 -22.39
N VAL A 234 12.52 -24.91 -22.27
CA VAL A 234 12.80 -24.09 -21.09
C VAL A 234 11.90 -24.50 -19.92
N LEU A 235 10.61 -24.73 -20.20
CA LEU A 235 9.65 -25.14 -19.18
C LEU A 235 10.00 -26.50 -18.60
N SER A 236 10.40 -27.48 -19.41
CA SER A 236 10.77 -28.82 -18.95
C SER A 236 11.96 -28.80 -17.96
N ALA A 237 12.95 -27.92 -18.19
CA ALA A 237 14.10 -27.73 -17.30
C ALA A 237 13.80 -26.91 -16.02
N THR A 238 12.63 -26.28 -15.92
CA THR A 238 12.28 -25.37 -14.81
C THR A 238 11.50 -26.10 -13.72
N THR A 239 11.84 -25.90 -12.44
CA THR A 239 11.04 -26.37 -11.31
C THR A 239 10.53 -25.18 -10.50
N PHE A 240 9.23 -25.14 -10.22
CA PHE A 240 8.66 -24.14 -9.32
C PHE A 240 9.16 -24.39 -7.89
N LYS A 241 9.81 -23.40 -7.28
CA LYS A 241 10.24 -23.47 -5.88
C LYS A 241 9.12 -23.00 -4.96
N THR A 242 9.02 -23.62 -3.78
CA THR A 242 8.19 -23.15 -2.68
C THR A 242 8.72 -21.80 -2.15
N PRO A 243 7.84 -20.91 -1.67
CA PRO A 243 8.12 -19.48 -1.55
C PRO A 243 9.19 -19.12 -0.51
N ALA A 244 9.97 -18.09 -0.85
CA ALA A 244 10.58 -17.16 0.10
C ALA A 244 9.88 -15.80 -0.07
N THR A 245 9.06 -15.44 0.92
CA THR A 245 8.50 -14.13 1.28
C THR A 245 8.23 -13.06 0.20
N ALA A 246 6.94 -12.69 0.11
CA ALA A 246 6.37 -11.34 -0.01
C ALA A 246 7.02 -10.25 -0.93
N SER A 247 6.63 -10.16 -2.22
CA SER A 247 6.79 -8.93 -3.04
C SER A 247 5.58 -8.61 -3.95
N GLY A 248 4.97 -7.42 -3.85
CA GLY A 248 3.82 -7.02 -4.70
C GLY A 248 2.65 -6.33 -3.98
N LYS A 249 2.83 -5.99 -2.69
CA LYS A 249 1.83 -5.30 -1.87
C LYS A 249 1.62 -3.85 -2.36
N THR A 250 2.69 -3.22 -2.81
CA THR A 250 2.64 -1.84 -3.27
C THR A 250 1.75 -1.68 -4.51
N GLU A 251 1.90 -2.55 -5.50
CA GLU A 251 1.10 -2.55 -6.72
C GLU A 251 -0.38 -2.78 -6.43
N ALA A 252 -0.70 -3.68 -5.50
CA ALA A 252 -2.09 -3.90 -5.07
C ALA A 252 -2.73 -2.63 -4.47
N ALA A 253 -1.95 -1.80 -3.77
CA ALA A 253 -2.43 -0.53 -3.23
C ALA A 253 -2.53 0.57 -4.30
N PHE A 254 -1.57 0.63 -5.25
CA PHE A 254 -1.52 1.70 -6.25
C PHE A 254 -2.39 1.46 -7.48
N LEU A 255 -2.52 0.23 -7.98
CA LEU A 255 -3.22 -0.03 -9.24
C LEU A 255 -4.68 0.49 -9.27
N PRO A 256 -5.51 0.34 -8.21
CA PRO A 256 -6.85 0.93 -8.19
C PRO A 256 -6.82 2.46 -8.28
N VAL A 257 -5.87 3.09 -7.58
CA VAL A 257 -5.69 4.55 -7.57
C VAL A 257 -5.22 5.04 -8.95
N LEU A 258 -4.24 4.37 -9.54
CA LEU A 258 -3.71 4.69 -10.87
C LEU A 258 -4.74 4.49 -11.97
N SER A 259 -5.57 3.44 -11.88
CA SER A 259 -6.68 3.22 -12.82
C SER A 259 -7.69 4.36 -12.79
N ARG A 260 -8.00 4.88 -11.59
CA ARG A 260 -8.87 6.05 -11.44
C ARG A 260 -8.23 7.32 -12.02
N ILE A 261 -6.95 7.55 -11.75
CA ILE A 261 -6.18 8.68 -12.30
C ILE A 261 -6.13 8.63 -13.83
N ALA A 262 -5.87 7.46 -14.41
CA ALA A 262 -5.84 7.27 -15.86
C ALA A 262 -7.20 7.54 -16.51
N SER A 263 -8.31 7.23 -15.82
CA SER A 263 -9.66 7.41 -16.33
C SER A 263 -10.17 8.85 -16.21
N ASP A 264 -9.63 9.63 -15.27
CA ASP A 264 -10.10 10.97 -14.92
C ASP A 264 -8.91 11.83 -14.46
N PRO A 265 -7.98 12.18 -15.37
CA PRO A 265 -6.76 12.92 -15.03
C PRO A 265 -7.06 14.38 -14.67
N ALA A 266 -6.33 14.92 -13.71
CA ALA A 266 -6.44 16.33 -13.29
C ALA A 266 -5.08 17.05 -13.32
N ASP A 267 -5.12 18.39 -13.47
CA ASP A 267 -3.96 19.28 -13.40
C ASP A 267 -3.51 19.56 -11.95
N SER A 268 -3.76 18.62 -11.04
CA SER A 268 -3.36 18.63 -9.64
C SER A 268 -2.95 17.22 -9.20
N VAL A 269 -2.21 17.11 -8.09
CA VAL A 269 -1.83 15.81 -7.53
C VAL A 269 -3.09 15.12 -7.02
N GLN A 270 -3.40 13.96 -7.60
CA GLN A 270 -4.61 13.20 -7.27
C GLN A 270 -4.37 12.15 -6.17
N ALA A 271 -3.11 11.73 -5.97
CA ALA A 271 -2.74 10.80 -4.91
C ALA A 271 -1.43 11.21 -4.21
N ILE A 272 -1.46 11.25 -2.88
CA ILE A 272 -0.24 11.41 -2.07
C ILE A 272 0.10 10.09 -1.40
N TYR A 273 1.32 9.60 -1.63
CA TYR A 273 1.93 8.54 -0.84
C TYR A 273 2.88 9.14 0.20
N ILE A 274 2.56 8.93 1.48
CA ILE A 274 3.35 9.45 2.59
C ILE A 274 4.19 8.32 3.19
N SER A 275 5.50 8.50 3.27
CA SER A 275 6.42 7.55 3.91
C SER A 275 7.46 8.27 4.78
N PRO A 276 7.75 7.78 6.00
CA PRO A 276 8.78 8.37 6.86
C PRO A 276 10.21 8.11 6.34
N LEU A 277 10.39 7.10 5.48
CA LEU A 277 11.69 6.70 4.96
C LEU A 277 11.91 7.24 3.54
N ARG A 278 12.91 8.11 3.38
CA ARG A 278 13.34 8.62 2.06
C ARG A 278 13.79 7.50 1.13
N ALA A 279 14.49 6.49 1.67
CA ALA A 279 14.89 5.31 0.91
C ALA A 279 13.67 4.56 0.33
N LEU A 280 12.59 4.43 1.12
CA LEU A 280 11.36 3.81 0.65
C LEU A 280 10.64 4.66 -0.41
N ILE A 281 10.65 5.99 -0.27
CA ILE A 281 10.14 6.89 -1.31
C ILE A 281 10.91 6.70 -2.62
N ASN A 282 12.25 6.66 -2.57
CA ASN A 282 13.08 6.49 -3.77
C ASN A 282 12.94 5.11 -4.42
N ASP A 283 12.68 4.07 -3.64
CA ASP A 283 12.36 2.74 -4.14
C ASP A 283 10.98 2.72 -4.82
N GLN A 284 9.94 3.22 -4.14
CA GLN A 284 8.59 3.25 -4.70
C GLN A 284 8.48 4.20 -5.90
N PHE A 285 9.22 5.31 -5.90
CA PHE A 285 9.25 6.25 -7.03
C PHE A 285 9.74 5.57 -8.30
N ARG A 286 10.86 4.83 -8.24
CA ARG A 286 11.41 4.13 -9.41
C ARG A 286 10.40 3.12 -9.98
N ARG A 287 9.80 2.33 -9.08
CA ARG A 287 8.79 1.32 -9.46
C ARG A 287 7.55 1.94 -10.09
N LEU A 288 7.04 3.03 -9.50
CA LEU A 288 5.86 3.72 -10.00
C LEU A 288 6.13 4.50 -11.28
N GLU A 289 7.29 5.14 -11.41
CA GLU A 289 7.68 5.86 -12.63
C GLU A 289 7.72 4.91 -13.83
N GLU A 290 8.31 3.72 -13.67
CA GLU A 290 8.30 2.67 -14.71
C GLU A 290 6.89 2.22 -15.07
N LEU A 291 6.05 1.94 -14.06
CA LEU A 291 4.69 1.45 -14.26
C LEU A 291 3.75 2.50 -14.89
N CYS A 292 3.92 3.76 -14.51
CA CYS A 292 3.08 4.88 -14.95
C CYS A 292 3.50 5.44 -16.30
N LYS A 293 4.72 5.14 -16.78
CA LYS A 293 5.28 5.66 -18.03
C LYS A 293 4.39 5.40 -19.24
N THR A 294 3.78 4.23 -19.34
CA THR A 294 2.93 3.84 -20.48
C THR A 294 1.54 4.47 -20.41
N ALA A 295 1.06 4.79 -19.20
CA ALA A 295 -0.25 5.39 -18.97
C ALA A 295 -0.21 6.93 -18.94
N ASP A 296 0.95 7.53 -19.22
CA ASP A 296 1.21 8.97 -19.13
C ASP A 296 0.80 9.60 -17.79
N ILE A 297 0.84 8.81 -16.70
CA ILE A 297 0.54 9.30 -15.35
C ILE A 297 1.82 9.93 -14.76
N PRO A 298 1.82 11.23 -14.40
CA PRO A 298 2.97 11.84 -13.76
C PRO A 298 3.23 11.24 -12.37
N VAL A 299 4.49 10.92 -12.09
CA VAL A 299 4.93 10.49 -10.76
C VAL A 299 6.00 11.47 -10.28
N HIS A 300 5.82 11.95 -9.05
CA HIS A 300 6.69 12.94 -8.42
C HIS A 300 7.19 12.41 -7.08
N ARG A 301 8.40 12.79 -6.70
CA ARG A 301 8.91 12.61 -5.33
C ARG A 301 9.28 13.95 -4.72
N TRP A 302 9.08 14.10 -3.42
CA TRP A 302 9.50 15.28 -2.69
C TRP A 302 10.00 14.94 -1.29
N HIS A 303 11.29 15.17 -1.07
CA HIS A 303 11.95 15.08 0.22
C HIS A 303 13.20 15.96 0.25
N GLY A 304 13.88 16.05 1.40
CA GLY A 304 15.06 16.89 1.60
C GLY A 304 16.11 16.78 0.48
N ASP A 305 16.43 15.56 0.06
CA ASP A 305 17.47 15.32 -0.97
C ASP A 305 17.00 15.46 -2.43
N VAL A 306 15.73 15.81 -2.69
CA VAL A 306 15.22 16.01 -4.06
C VAL A 306 15.72 17.34 -4.62
N GLY A 307 16.35 17.30 -5.80
CA GLY A 307 16.97 18.47 -6.44
C GLY A 307 15.97 19.50 -6.99
N ALA A 308 16.44 20.72 -7.25
CA ALA A 308 15.61 21.84 -7.68
C ALA A 308 14.84 21.56 -9.00
N THR A 309 15.45 20.83 -9.94
CA THR A 309 14.83 20.48 -11.23
C THR A 309 13.58 19.62 -11.06
N GLU A 310 13.64 18.62 -10.18
CA GLU A 310 12.51 17.71 -9.93
C GLU A 310 11.37 18.43 -9.19
N ARG A 311 11.74 19.30 -8.24
CA ARG A 311 10.78 20.18 -7.55
C ARG A 311 10.10 21.14 -8.52
N LYS A 312 10.85 21.70 -9.47
CA LYS A 312 10.33 22.58 -10.53
C LYS A 312 9.33 21.83 -11.42
N ARG A 313 9.63 20.58 -11.80
CA ARG A 313 8.73 19.72 -12.60
C ARG A 313 7.36 19.55 -11.93
N LEU A 314 7.31 19.30 -10.61
CA LEU A 314 6.04 19.22 -9.87
C LEU A 314 5.26 20.54 -9.88
N ARG A 315 5.95 21.69 -9.77
CA ARG A 315 5.28 23.01 -9.75
C ARG A 315 4.74 23.42 -11.11
N GLU A 316 5.45 23.08 -12.19
CA GLU A 316 5.06 23.43 -13.56
C GLU A 316 3.93 22.53 -14.09
N ASN A 317 4.03 21.23 -13.83
CA ASN A 317 3.08 20.21 -14.25
C ASN A 317 2.65 19.31 -13.08
N PRO A 318 1.83 19.84 -12.14
CA PRO A 318 1.25 19.03 -11.08
C PRO A 318 0.22 18.06 -11.67
N GLY A 319 0.29 16.79 -11.28
CA GLY A 319 -0.57 15.74 -11.77
C GLY A 319 -0.24 14.39 -11.14
N GLY A 320 -1.17 13.44 -11.24
CA GLY A 320 -0.90 12.03 -10.91
C GLY A 320 -0.55 11.80 -9.43
N VAL A 321 0.64 11.22 -9.17
CA VAL A 321 1.03 10.71 -7.84
C VAL A 321 2.23 11.48 -7.27
N LEU A 322 2.13 11.91 -6.02
CA LEU A 322 3.22 12.52 -5.25
C LEU A 322 3.66 11.62 -4.09
N LEU A 323 4.91 11.19 -4.09
CA LEU A 323 5.55 10.51 -2.97
C LEU A 323 6.28 11.53 -2.11
N ILE A 324 5.89 11.69 -0.85
CA ILE A 324 6.39 12.76 0.01
C ILE A 324 6.64 12.27 1.44
N THR A 325 7.60 12.88 2.14
CA THR A 325 7.75 12.62 3.59
C THR A 325 6.75 13.46 4.38
N PRO A 326 6.32 13.02 5.58
CA PRO A 326 5.41 13.82 6.43
C PRO A 326 5.90 15.26 6.63
N GLU A 327 7.21 15.46 6.69
CA GLU A 327 7.80 16.71 7.13
C GLU A 327 7.99 17.67 5.96
N SER A 328 8.22 17.12 4.77
CA SER A 328 8.14 17.88 3.51
C SER A 328 6.71 18.32 3.21
N LEU A 329 5.73 17.47 3.55
CA LEU A 329 4.32 17.82 3.43
C LEU A 329 3.93 18.93 4.40
N GLU A 330 4.38 18.89 5.66
CA GLU A 330 4.21 20.01 6.61
C GLU A 330 4.81 21.31 6.05
N ALA A 331 6.03 21.23 5.50
CA ALA A 331 6.70 22.39 4.91
C ALA A 331 5.87 22.99 3.78
N HIS A 332 5.34 22.16 2.88
CA HIS A 332 4.42 22.60 1.82
C HIS A 332 3.28 23.42 2.40
N PHE A 333 2.52 22.90 3.35
CA PHE A 333 1.35 23.63 3.86
C PHE A 333 1.65 24.84 4.75
N CYS A 334 2.87 24.94 5.29
CA CYS A 334 3.30 26.15 6.01
C CYS A 334 3.68 27.29 5.06
N HIS A 335 4.11 26.97 3.85
CA HIS A 335 4.30 27.95 2.80
C HIS A 335 2.93 28.31 2.22
N GLN A 336 2.50 29.58 2.28
CA GLN A 336 1.36 30.07 1.48
C GLN A 336 1.83 30.38 0.05
N ASP A 337 2.48 29.40 -0.59
CA ASP A 337 2.97 29.55 -1.96
C ASP A 337 1.79 29.37 -2.94
N SER A 338 1.62 30.30 -3.87
CA SER A 338 0.52 30.29 -4.83
C SER A 338 0.45 28.99 -5.65
N HIS A 339 1.59 28.33 -5.82
CA HIS A 339 1.71 27.05 -6.51
C HIS A 339 1.10 25.86 -5.75
N LEU A 340 0.99 25.93 -4.43
CA LEU A 340 0.47 24.82 -3.61
C LEU A 340 -1.02 24.64 -3.80
N ALA A 341 -1.75 25.72 -4.00
CA ALA A 341 -3.15 25.67 -4.37
C ALA A 341 -3.34 24.87 -5.66
N ARG A 342 -2.43 25.00 -6.63
CA ARG A 342 -2.47 24.23 -7.89
C ARG A 342 -2.02 22.78 -7.71
N ILE A 343 -0.99 22.53 -6.89
CA ILE A 343 -0.51 21.16 -6.60
C ILE A 343 -1.60 20.35 -5.90
N TYR A 344 -2.37 20.98 -5.01
CA TYR A 344 -3.32 20.32 -4.11
C TYR A 344 -4.80 20.62 -4.40
N ALA A 345 -5.08 21.20 -5.58
CA ALA A 345 -6.42 21.63 -6.00
C ALA A 345 -7.44 20.49 -6.04
#